data_AF-A0A2A5LXK2-F1
#
_entry.id   AF-A0A2A5LXK2-F1
#
_cell.length_a   1.000
_cell.length_b   1.000
_cell.length_c   1.000
_cell.angle_alpha   90.00
_cell.angle_beta   90.00
_cell.angle_gamma   90.00
#
_symmetry.space_group_name_H-M   'P 1'
#
loop_
_entity.id
_entity.type
_entity.pdbx_description
1 polymer ?
#
loop_
_entity_poly.entity_id
_entity_poly.type
_entity_poly.pdbx_seq_one_letter_code
_entity_poly.pdbx_strand_id
1 'polypeptide(L)'
;MQFLNGITLLLVYQLAGEIIVRLLGLPIPGPVLGMVMLFVTMMVRGRAAEPVEQASTALLSHLSLLFVPAGVGMMTHFGRIAEEWLPITLALLFSTVITMVATALIMQQTSRWFVKPSAAKGQSDE
;
A
#
# COMPACT_ATOMS: atom_id res chain seq x y z
N MET A 1 -8.77 -14.86 19.44
CA MET A 1 -8.71 -15.68 18.20
C MET A 1 -8.73 -14.83 16.92
N GLN A 2 -9.56 -13.79 16.83
CA GLN A 2 -9.64 -12.92 15.64
C GLN A 2 -8.26 -12.37 15.20
N PHE A 3 -7.44 -11.84 16.11
CA PHE A 3 -6.08 -11.38 15.78
C PHE A 3 -5.20 -12.45 15.12
N LEU A 4 -5.14 -13.66 15.69
CA LEU A 4 -4.34 -14.76 15.13
C LEU A 4 -4.85 -15.21 13.77
N ASN A 5 -6.17 -15.23 13.57
CA ASN A 5 -6.78 -15.52 12.28
C ASN A 5 -6.45 -14.44 11.25
N GLY A 6 -6.43 -13.18 11.65
CA GLY A 6 -6.04 -12.05 10.81
C GLY A 6 -4.58 -12.12 10.37
N ILE A 7 -3.66 -12.32 11.31
CA ILE A 7 -2.23 -12.50 11.02
C ILE A 7 -2.01 -13.71 10.12
N THR A 8 -2.66 -14.85 10.40
CA THR A 8 -2.57 -16.04 9.55
C THR A 8 -3.03 -15.76 8.14
N LEU A 9 -4.17 -15.08 7.96
CA LEU A 9 -4.64 -14.67 6.63
C LEU A 9 -3.63 -13.77 5.93
N LEU A 10 -3.13 -12.73 6.59
CA LEU A 10 -2.12 -11.82 6.03
C LEU A 10 -0.87 -12.60 5.59
N LEU A 11 -0.36 -13.51 6.41
CA LEU A 11 0.82 -14.33 6.10
C LEU A 11 0.57 -15.35 4.99
N VAL A 12 -0.62 -15.93 4.89
CA VAL A 12 -0.96 -16.87 3.82
C VAL A 12 -1.01 -16.14 2.47
N TYR A 13 -1.65 -14.97 2.39
CA TYR A 13 -1.68 -14.18 1.16
C TYR A 13 -0.30 -13.64 0.79
N GLN A 14 0.48 -13.19 1.79
CA GLN A 14 1.88 -12.81 1.64
C GLN A 14 2.71 -13.94 1.03
N LEU A 15 2.62 -15.14 1.59
CA LEU A 15 3.37 -16.31 1.14
C LEU A 15 2.94 -16.76 -0.26
N ALA A 16 1.63 -16.77 -0.55
CA ALA A 16 1.11 -17.07 -1.88
C ALA A 16 1.62 -16.06 -2.93
N GLY A 17 1.62 -14.77 -2.59
CA GLY A 17 2.20 -13.70 -3.40
C GLY A 17 3.67 -13.93 -3.68
N GLU A 18 4.47 -14.23 -2.66
CA GLU A 18 5.90 -14.52 -2.79
C GLU A 18 6.16 -15.74 -3.67
N ILE A 19 5.42 -16.83 -3.48
CA ILE A 19 5.54 -18.05 -4.30
C ILE A 19 5.25 -17.71 -5.77
N ILE A 20 4.16 -17.00 -6.05
CA ILE A 20 3.76 -16.67 -7.43
C ILE A 20 4.78 -15.74 -8.09
N VAL A 21 5.22 -14.69 -7.38
CA VAL A 21 6.26 -13.77 -7.87
C VAL A 21 7.54 -14.52 -8.22
N ARG A 22 7.99 -15.43 -7.35
CA ARG A 22 9.21 -16.23 -7.59
C ARG A 22 9.06 -17.20 -8.75
N LEU A 23 7.92 -17.87 -8.86
CA LEU A 23 7.68 -18.84 -9.95
C LEU A 23 7.57 -18.16 -11.32
N LEU A 24 6.94 -16.98 -11.38
CA LEU A 24 6.72 -16.23 -12.61
C LEU A 24 7.83 -15.21 -12.93
N GLY A 25 8.78 -15.00 -12.01
CA GLY A 25 9.86 -14.02 -12.17
C GLY A 25 9.38 -12.57 -12.27
N LEU A 26 8.31 -12.22 -11.55
CA LEU A 26 7.71 -10.88 -11.67
C LEU A 26 8.59 -9.82 -11.00
N PRO A 27 8.76 -8.62 -11.60
CA PRO A 27 9.56 -7.52 -11.04
C PRO A 27 8.78 -6.72 -9.99
N ILE A 28 8.06 -7.41 -9.09
CA ILE A 28 7.30 -6.80 -8.00
C ILE A 28 7.56 -7.58 -6.70
N PRO A 29 7.53 -6.95 -5.52
CA PRO A 29 7.64 -7.67 -4.26
C PRO A 29 6.44 -8.60 -4.06
N GLY A 30 6.67 -9.83 -3.56
CA GLY A 30 5.62 -10.76 -3.13
C GLY A 30 4.52 -10.14 -2.25
N PRO A 31 4.82 -9.28 -1.25
CA PRO A 31 3.80 -8.61 -0.45
C PRO A 31 2.77 -7.83 -1.27
N VAL A 32 3.21 -7.14 -2.33
CA VAL A 32 2.33 -6.33 -3.16
C VAL A 32 1.32 -7.21 -3.87
N LEU A 33 1.78 -8.34 -4.40
CA LEU A 33 0.88 -9.31 -5.04
C LEU A 33 -0.08 -9.95 -4.03
N GLY A 34 0.40 -10.28 -2.83
CA GLY A 34 -0.44 -10.78 -1.74
C GLY A 34 -1.57 -9.82 -1.35
N MET A 35 -1.28 -8.51 -1.28
CA MET A 35 -2.30 -7.48 -1.04
C MET A 35 -3.36 -7.43 -2.15
N VAL A 36 -2.95 -7.54 -3.42
CA VAL A 36 -3.88 -7.57 -4.56
C VAL A 36 -4.79 -8.80 -4.48
N MET A 37 -4.25 -9.98 -4.16
CA MET A 37 -5.05 -11.20 -3.99
C MET A 37 -6.05 -11.09 -2.83
N LEU A 38 -5.61 -10.56 -1.69
CA LEU A 38 -6.47 -10.31 -0.54
C LEU A 38 -7.61 -9.34 -0.91
N PHE A 39 -7.29 -8.26 -1.63
CA PHE A 39 -8.26 -7.28 -2.10
C PHE A 39 -9.30 -7.92 -3.05
N VAL A 40 -8.86 -8.71 -4.03
CA VAL A 40 -9.76 -9.45 -4.94
C VAL A 40 -10.67 -10.39 -4.14
N THR A 41 -10.14 -11.07 -3.13
CA THR A 41 -10.93 -11.95 -2.28
C THR A 41 -11.99 -11.18 -1.49
N MET A 42 -11.66 -9.99 -0.98
CA MET A 42 -12.62 -9.12 -0.30
C MET A 42 -13.69 -8.57 -1.25
N MET A 43 -13.32 -8.23 -2.49
CA MET A 43 -14.28 -7.81 -3.53
C MET A 43 -15.28 -8.92 -3.84
N VAL A 44 -14.80 -10.15 -4.09
CA VAL A 44 -15.67 -11.31 -4.38
C VAL A 44 -16.57 -11.63 -3.18
N ARG A 45 -16.09 -11.47 -1.95
CA ARG A 45 -16.86 -11.73 -0.74
C ARG A 45 -17.82 -10.59 -0.38
N GLY A 46 -17.66 -9.39 -0.95
CA GLY A 46 -18.48 -8.22 -0.69
C GLY A 46 -18.38 -7.63 0.73
N ARG A 47 -17.43 -8.10 1.56
CA ARG A 47 -17.27 -7.62 2.95
C ARG A 47 -15.84 -7.73 3.46
N ALA A 48 -15.41 -6.74 4.23
CA ALA A 48 -14.12 -6.75 4.90
C ALA A 48 -14.04 -7.86 5.97
N ALA A 49 -12.84 -8.41 6.17
CA ALA A 49 -12.60 -9.41 7.22
C ALA A 49 -12.25 -8.68 8.50
N GLU A 50 -13.15 -8.67 9.48
CA GLU A 50 -12.90 -8.14 10.83
C GLU A 50 -11.58 -8.68 11.46
N PRO A 51 -11.21 -9.97 11.31
CA PRO A 51 -9.90 -10.46 11.75
C PRO A 51 -8.71 -9.74 11.10
N VAL A 52 -8.79 -9.46 9.80
CA VAL A 52 -7.73 -8.80 9.03
C VAL A 52 -7.60 -7.35 9.48
N GLU A 53 -8.71 -6.65 9.68
CA GLU A 53 -8.74 -5.28 10.17
C GLU A 53 -8.09 -5.15 11.56
N GLN A 54 -8.43 -6.07 12.48
CA GLN A 54 -7.83 -6.08 13.82
C GLN A 54 -6.31 -6.32 13.75
N ALA A 55 -5.87 -7.29 12.93
CA ALA A 55 -4.47 -7.61 12.77
C ALA A 55 -3.68 -6.49 12.08
N SER A 56 -4.20 -5.92 10.99
CA SER A 56 -3.56 -4.83 10.26
C SER A 56 -3.45 -3.59 11.13
N THR A 57 -4.49 -3.24 11.89
CA THR A 57 -4.47 -2.07 12.79
C THR A 57 -3.41 -2.23 13.88
N ALA A 58 -3.28 -3.42 14.48
CA ALA A 58 -2.25 -3.70 15.47
C ALA A 58 -0.82 -3.68 14.89
N LEU A 59 -0.62 -4.16 13.67
CA LEU A 59 0.67 -4.07 12.98
C LEU A 59 1.02 -2.62 12.61
N LEU A 60 0.04 -1.86 12.10
CA LEU A 60 0.19 -0.46 11.74
C LEU A 60 0.52 0.42 12.96
N SER A 61 -0.07 0.14 14.12
CA SER A 61 0.24 0.88 15.36
C SER A 61 1.65 0.63 15.88
N HIS A 62 2.27 -0.50 15.50
CA HIS A 62 3.65 -0.86 15.86
C HIS A 62 4.60 -0.80 14.66
N LEU A 63 4.22 -0.10 13.59
CA LEU A 63 4.95 -0.12 12.32
C LEU A 63 6.38 0.40 12.48
N SER A 64 6.60 1.39 13.36
CA SER A 64 7.94 1.88 13.69
C SER A 64 8.88 0.77 14.14
N LEU A 65 8.39 -0.20 14.94
CA LEU A 65 9.17 -1.36 15.38
C LEU A 65 9.47 -2.31 14.21
N LEU A 66 8.52 -2.48 13.29
CA LEU A 66 8.70 -3.30 12.08
C LEU A 66 9.72 -2.70 11.09
N PHE A 67 9.96 -1.38 11.14
CA PHE A 67 10.99 -0.72 10.35
C PHE A 67 12.39 -0.73 10.99
N VAL A 68 12.52 -1.06 12.27
CA VAL A 68 13.84 -1.14 12.93
C VAL A 68 14.78 -2.12 12.21
N PRO A 69 14.38 -3.37 11.88
CA PRO A 69 15.25 -4.30 11.15
C PRO A 69 15.69 -3.77 9.77
N ALA A 70 14.78 -3.13 9.04
CA ALA A 70 15.11 -2.52 7.74
C ALA A 70 16.12 -1.38 7.91
N GLY A 71 15.94 -0.52 8.92
CA GLY A 71 16.87 0.57 9.25
C GLY A 71 18.25 0.07 9.66
N VAL A 72 18.32 -0.93 10.53
CA VAL A 72 19.60 -1.55 10.95
C VAL A 72 20.29 -2.21 9.75
N GLY A 73 19.54 -2.85 8.85
CA GLY A 73 20.07 -3.38 7.59
C GLY A 73 20.75 -2.30 6.74
N MET A 74 20.16 -1.11 6.63
CA MET A 74 20.74 0.01 5.89
C MET A 74 22.06 0.53 6.50
N MET A 75 22.27 0.41 7.81
CA MET A 75 23.51 0.85 8.46
C MET A 75 24.75 0.09 7.97
N THR A 76 24.58 -1.13 7.42
CA THR A 76 25.67 -1.87 6.76
C THR A 76 26.24 -1.14 5.54
N HIS A 77 25.46 -0.22 4.94
CA HIS A 77 25.85 0.61 3.80
C HIS A 77 25.95 2.10 4.16
N PHE A 78 26.07 2.43 5.45
CA PHE A 78 26.08 3.81 5.93
C PHE A 78 27.14 4.69 5.26
N GLY A 79 28.34 4.15 4.97
CA GLY A 79 29.39 4.88 4.26
C GLY A 79 28.96 5.39 2.89
N ARG A 80 28.30 4.55 2.08
CA ARG A 80 27.76 4.96 0.77
C ARG A 80 26.65 5.98 0.88
N ILE A 81 25.77 5.81 1.87
CA ILE A 81 24.68 6.76 2.14
C ILE A 81 25.27 8.12 2.56
N ALA A 82 26.36 8.13 3.32
CA ALA A 82 27.03 9.36 3.75
C ALA A 82 27.77 10.06 2.59
N GLU A 83 28.33 9.32 1.63
CA GLU A 83 28.95 9.90 0.43
C GLU A 83 27.89 10.47 -0.54
N GLU A 84 26.76 9.78 -0.68
CA GLU A 84 25.69 10.14 -1.63
C GLU A 84 24.46 10.77 -0.95
N TRP A 85 24.61 11.33 0.25
CA TRP A 85 23.48 11.84 1.04
C TRP A 85 22.68 12.91 0.30
N LEU A 86 23.37 13.77 -0.46
CA LEU A 86 22.76 14.86 -1.21
C LEU A 86 21.91 14.35 -2.39
N PRO A 87 22.44 13.56 -3.34
CA PRO A 87 21.63 13.01 -4.42
C PRO A 87 20.49 12.11 -3.90
N ILE A 88 20.72 11.31 -2.84
CA ILE A 88 19.67 10.51 -2.21
C ILE A 88 18.53 11.39 -1.68
N THR A 89 18.87 12.42 -0.90
CA THR A 89 17.86 13.31 -0.29
C THR A 89 17.06 14.06 -1.35
N LEU A 90 17.72 14.59 -2.38
CA LEU A 90 17.05 15.28 -3.48
C LEU A 90 16.17 14.30 -4.26
N ALA A 91 16.66 13.10 -4.60
CA ALA A 91 15.88 12.09 -5.30
C ALA A 91 14.63 11.70 -4.51
N LEU A 92 14.73 11.49 -3.19
CA LEU A 92 13.60 11.15 -2.34
C LEU A 92 12.56 12.28 -2.28
N LEU A 93 12.99 13.52 -2.02
CA LEU A 93 12.08 14.66 -1.92
C LEU A 93 11.37 14.94 -3.24
N PHE A 94 12.12 15.07 -4.33
CA PHE A 94 11.53 15.36 -5.64
C PHE A 94 10.65 14.21 -6.14
N SER A 95 11.10 12.96 -6.05
CA SER A 95 10.28 11.81 -6.49
C SER A 95 8.98 11.69 -5.68
N THR A 96 9.03 11.96 -4.37
CA THR A 96 7.84 11.91 -3.51
C THR A 96 6.84 13.00 -3.92
N VAL A 97 7.31 14.25 -4.09
CA VAL A 97 6.46 15.37 -4.53
C VAL A 97 5.88 15.10 -5.91
N ILE A 98 6.71 14.69 -6.87
CA ILE A 98 6.27 14.39 -8.24
C ILE A 98 5.24 13.25 -8.24
N THR A 99 5.48 12.18 -7.48
CA THR A 99 4.56 11.03 -7.39
C THR A 99 3.23 11.43 -6.77
N MET A 100 3.23 12.24 -5.70
CA MET A 100 2.00 12.75 -5.09
C MET A 100 1.20 13.63 -6.05
N VAL A 101 1.86 14.58 -6.74
CA VAL A 101 1.22 15.45 -7.73
C VAL A 101 0.66 14.64 -8.89
N ALA A 102 1.43 13.71 -9.45
CA ALA A 102 0.99 12.84 -10.53
C ALA A 102 -0.23 11.99 -10.11
N THR A 103 -0.18 11.39 -8.92
CA THR A 103 -1.30 10.59 -8.37
C THR A 103 -2.55 11.46 -8.20
N ALA A 104 -2.40 12.67 -7.65
CA ALA A 104 -3.51 13.61 -7.46
C ALA A 104 -4.13 14.04 -8.81
N LEU A 105 -3.31 14.35 -9.81
CA LEU A 105 -3.79 14.72 -11.16
C LEU A 105 -4.51 13.57 -11.85
N ILE A 106 -3.95 12.36 -11.80
CA ILE A 106 -4.59 11.15 -12.37
C ILE A 106 -5.92 10.89 -11.69
N MET A 107 -5.98 11.00 -10.35
CA MET A 107 -7.21 10.81 -9.60
C MET A 107 -8.24 11.90 -9.91
N GLN A 108 -7.83 13.17 -10.06
CA GLN A 108 -8.72 14.26 -10.46
C GLN A 108 -9.29 14.01 -11.86
N GLN A 109 -8.46 13.60 -12.81
CA GLN A 109 -8.90 13.36 -14.18
C GLN A 109 -9.83 12.14 -14.27
N THR A 110 -9.50 11.06 -13.56
CA THR A 110 -10.35 9.87 -13.47
C THR A 110 -11.66 10.19 -12.78
N SER A 111 -11.65 10.94 -11.67
CA SER A 111 -12.87 11.39 -11.00
C SER A 111 -13.75 12.22 -11.93
N ARG A 112 -13.19 13.11 -12.74
CA ARG A 112 -13.97 13.86 -13.76
C ARG A 112 -14.59 12.96 -14.84
N TRP A 113 -14.00 11.80 -15.12
CA TRP A 113 -14.51 10.85 -16.10
C TRP A 113 -15.61 9.95 -15.53
N PHE A 114 -15.51 9.59 -14.24
CA PHE A 114 -16.45 8.69 -13.57
C PHE A 114 -17.58 9.43 -12.82
N VAL A 115 -17.33 10.65 -12.35
CA VAL A 115 -18.34 11.52 -11.73
C VAL A 115 -19.05 12.29 -12.83
N LYS A 116 -20.11 11.68 -13.38
CA LYS A 116 -21.13 12.40 -14.14
C LYS A 116 -21.60 13.59 -13.29
N PRO A 117 -21.63 14.83 -13.80
CA PRO A 117 -22.12 15.97 -13.03
C PRO A 117 -23.51 15.61 -12.52
N SER A 118 -23.66 15.48 -11.21
CA SER A 118 -24.97 15.38 -10.59
C SER A 118 -25.64 16.72 -10.88
N ALA A 119 -26.47 16.73 -11.91
CA ALA A 119 -27.16 17.91 -12.37
C ALA A 119 -27.92 18.50 -11.18
N ALA A 120 -27.55 19.73 -10.82
CA ALA A 120 -28.39 20.59 -10.01
C ALA A 120 -29.80 20.60 -10.63
N LYS A 121 -30.74 19.90 -9.98
CA LYS A 121 -32.16 19.97 -10.29
C LYS A 121 -32.93 19.83 -8.99
N GLY A 122 -33.64 20.90 -8.63
CA GLY A 122 -34.82 20.85 -7.78
C GLY A 122 -34.60 21.22 -6.32
N GLN A 123 -34.28 22.49 -6.05
CA GLN A 123 -34.88 23.16 -4.90
C GLN A 123 -35.25 24.59 -5.29
N SER A 124 -36.13 24.64 -6.29
CA SER A 124 -37.08 25.73 -6.51
C SER A 124 -38.42 25.14 -6.10
N ASP A 125 -39.11 25.84 -5.21
CA ASP A 125 -40.56 25.76 -4.95
C ASP A 125 -41.08 24.52 -4.18
N GLU A 126 -41.20 24.65 -2.86
CA GLU A 126 -42.49 24.79 -2.15
C GLU A 126 -42.28 25.23 -0.68
#